data_AF-A0AAU0MCM0-F1
#
_entry.id   AF-A0AAU0MCM0-F1
#
_cell.length_a   1.000
_cell.length_b   1.000
_cell.length_c   1.000
_cell.angle_alpha   90.00
_cell.angle_beta   90.00
_cell.angle_gamma   90.00
#
_symmetry.space_group_name_H-M   'P 1'
#
loop_
_entity.id
_entity.type
_entity.pdbx_description
1 polymer ?
#
loop_
_entity_poly.entity_id
_entity_poly.type
_entity_poly.pdbx_seq_one_letter_code
_entity_poly.pdbx_strand_id
1 'polypeptide(L)'
;MTETSVADVMAELADLADPKIREVNERHGDDHGVNLTKLRAVAKRLKIQPDLARRLWVTGDSAARLLALSPRWYAGRRRSPSA
;
A
#
# COMPACT_ATOMS: atom_id res chain seq x y z
N MET A 1 10.51 9.33 15.65
CA MET A 1 9.94 8.59 14.51
C MET A 1 9.00 9.54 13.81
N THR A 2 9.29 9.94 12.57
CA THR A 2 8.37 10.78 11.79
C THR A 2 7.09 9.98 11.56
N GLU A 3 5.99 10.42 12.15
CA GLU A 3 4.67 9.81 11.95
C GLU A 3 4.36 9.86 10.46
N THR A 4 4.31 8.70 9.80
CA THR A 4 4.01 8.65 8.37
C THR A 4 2.52 8.92 8.20
N SER A 5 2.17 10.05 7.60
CA SER A 5 0.78 10.43 7.42
C SER A 5 0.16 9.76 6.19
N VAL A 6 -1.17 9.73 6.14
CA VAL A 6 -1.90 9.28 4.94
C VAL A 6 -1.52 10.15 3.74
N ALA A 7 -1.38 11.45 3.94
CA ALA A 7 -1.01 12.39 2.87
C ALA A 7 0.35 12.04 2.25
N ASP A 8 1.34 11.69 3.07
CA ASP A 8 2.68 11.33 2.57
C ASP A 8 2.63 10.04 1.73
N VAL A 9 1.86 9.05 2.17
CA VAL A 9 1.69 7.80 1.42
C VAL A 9 0.89 8.03 0.13
N MET A 10 -0.15 8.85 0.18
CA MET A 10 -0.94 9.18 -1.01
C MET A 10 -0.11 9.95 -2.04
N ALA A 11 0.76 10.86 -1.60
CA ALA A 11 1.70 11.55 -2.48
C ALA A 11 2.69 10.57 -3.14
N GLU A 12 3.28 9.66 -2.37
CA GLU A 12 4.18 8.63 -2.91
C GLU A 12 3.44 7.68 -3.87
N LEU A 13 2.18 7.31 -3.58
CA LEU A 13 1.36 6.50 -4.48
C LEU A 13 1.04 7.23 -5.79
N ALA A 14 0.78 8.54 -5.72
CA ALA A 14 0.55 9.38 -6.90
C ALA A 14 1.81 9.48 -7.77
N ASP A 15 2.99 9.63 -7.17
CA ASP A 15 4.28 9.63 -7.89
C ASP A 15 4.59 8.29 -8.56
N LEU A 16 4.06 7.19 -8.00
CA LEU A 16 4.19 5.85 -8.56
C LEU A 16 3.13 5.52 -9.62
N ALA A 17 2.09 6.34 -9.74
CA ALA A 17 1.01 6.13 -10.70
C ALA A 17 1.49 6.45 -12.12
N ASP A 18 1.23 5.54 -13.04
CA ASP A 18 1.57 5.69 -14.45
C ASP A 18 0.31 5.46 -15.30
N PRO A 19 -0.10 6.43 -16.15
CA PRO A 19 -1.28 6.29 -16.99
C PRO A 19 -1.22 5.06 -17.91
N LYS A 20 -0.03 4.60 -18.32
CA LYS A 20 0.12 3.37 -19.12
C LYS A 20 -0.21 2.12 -18.32
N ILE A 21 0.17 2.11 -17.03
CA ILE A 21 -0.15 1.00 -16.12
C ILE A 21 -1.65 0.99 -15.83
N ARG A 22 -2.26 2.17 -15.65
CA ARG A 22 -3.71 2.30 -15.50
C ARG A 22 -4.45 1.73 -16.71
N GLU A 23 -4.07 2.11 -17.93
CA GLU A 23 -4.72 1.60 -19.15
C GLU A 23 -4.60 0.07 -19.28
N VAL A 24 -3.41 -0.48 -18.97
CA VAL A 24 -3.21 -1.93 -18.99
C VAL A 24 -4.03 -2.62 -17.91
N ASN A 25 -4.04 -2.11 -16.68
CA ASN A 25 -4.81 -2.70 -15.59
C ASN A 25 -6.32 -2.61 -15.84
N GLU A 26 -6.80 -1.50 -16.40
CA GLU A 26 -8.23 -1.33 -16.75
C GLU A 26 -8.65 -2.39 -17.77
N ARG A 27 -7.78 -2.74 -18.74
CA ARG A 27 -8.02 -3.85 -19.67
C ARG A 27 -8.08 -5.23 -18.99
N HIS A 28 -7.46 -5.37 -17.82
CA HIS A 28 -7.53 -6.59 -17.00
C HIS A 28 -8.67 -6.54 -15.96
N GLY A 29 -9.45 -5.45 -15.90
CA GLY A 29 -10.55 -5.27 -14.95
C GLY A 29 -10.13 -4.63 -13.61
N ASP A 30 -8.91 -4.12 -13.53
CA ASP A 30 -8.31 -3.50 -12.36
C ASP A 30 -8.13 -1.99 -12.59
N ASP A 31 -8.56 -1.14 -11.66
CA ASP A 31 -8.54 0.33 -11.82
C ASP A 31 -7.30 1.01 -11.21
N HIS A 32 -6.33 0.23 -10.72
CA HIS A 32 -5.16 0.77 -10.04
C HIS A 32 -4.09 1.24 -11.04
N GLY A 33 -3.59 2.46 -10.89
CA GLY A 33 -2.56 3.03 -11.76
C GLY A 33 -1.11 2.69 -11.39
N VAL A 34 -0.88 1.83 -10.40
CA VAL A 34 0.45 1.59 -9.80
C VAL A 34 0.98 0.20 -10.10
N ASN A 35 2.30 0.06 -10.27
CA ASN A 35 2.92 -1.26 -10.38
C ASN A 35 2.96 -1.96 -9.01
N LEU A 36 2.37 -3.16 -8.91
CA LEU A 36 2.31 -3.96 -7.68
C LEU A 36 3.68 -4.26 -7.05
N THR A 37 4.73 -4.35 -7.86
CA THR A 37 6.11 -4.53 -7.36
C THR A 37 6.60 -3.29 -6.62
N LYS A 38 6.31 -2.09 -7.16
CA LYS A 38 6.64 -0.82 -6.50
C LYS A 38 5.78 -0.64 -5.23
N LEU A 39 4.50 -0.99 -5.31
CA LEU A 39 3.59 -0.99 -4.15
C LEU A 39 4.10 -1.88 -3.00
N ARG A 40 4.65 -3.06 -3.32
CA ARG A 40 5.30 -3.95 -2.34
C ARG A 40 6.54 -3.32 -1.71
N ALA A 41 7.30 -2.53 -2.45
CA ALA A 41 8.47 -1.81 -1.88
C ALA A 41 8.03 -0.78 -0.84
N VAL A 42 6.97 0.00 -1.13
CA VAL A 42 6.36 0.93 -0.17
C VAL A 42 5.87 0.18 1.08
N ALA A 43 5.14 -0.92 0.91
CA ALA A 43 4.69 -1.74 2.04
C ALA A 43 5.86 -2.30 2.89
N LYS A 44 6.98 -2.64 2.27
CA LYS A 44 8.18 -3.11 2.97
C LYS A 44 8.82 -1.99 3.81
N ARG A 45 8.87 -0.77 3.26
CA ARG A 45 9.39 0.44 3.92
C ARG A 45 8.53 0.87 5.11
N LEU A 46 7.21 0.86 4.94
CA LEU A 46 6.24 1.27 5.96
C LEU A 46 6.16 0.33 7.17
N LYS A 47 6.60 -0.94 7.03
CA LYS A 47 6.53 -1.96 8.09
C LYS A 47 5.09 -2.15 8.60
N ILE A 48 4.93 -2.60 9.84
CA ILE A 48 3.61 -2.89 10.45
C ILE A 48 3.02 -1.58 10.99
N GLN A 49 1.98 -1.01 10.37
CA GLN A 49 1.21 0.11 10.97
C GLN A 49 -0.33 0.00 10.76
N PRO A 50 -1.03 -0.86 11.53
CA PRO A 50 -2.45 -1.18 11.32
C PRO A 50 -3.39 0.04 11.24
N ASP A 51 -3.09 1.10 11.99
CA ASP A 51 -3.87 2.34 11.98
C ASP A 51 -3.78 3.09 10.65
N LEU A 52 -2.58 3.14 10.04
CA LEU A 52 -2.38 3.74 8.73
C LEU A 52 -3.07 2.92 7.64
N ALA A 53 -3.04 1.58 7.72
CA ALA A 53 -3.78 0.72 6.79
C ALA A 53 -5.29 1.00 6.84
N ARG A 54 -5.87 1.14 8.04
CA ARG A 54 -7.30 1.50 8.19
C ARG A 54 -7.61 2.85 7.56
N ARG A 55 -6.77 3.86 7.81
CA ARG A 55 -6.96 5.20 7.24
C ARG A 55 -6.84 5.19 5.71
N LEU A 56 -5.87 4.45 5.15
CA LEU A 56 -5.71 4.25 3.71
C LEU A 56 -6.90 3.52 3.07
N TRP A 57 -7.51 2.57 3.76
CA TRP A 57 -8.69 1.87 3.26
C TRP A 57 -9.90 2.81 3.06
N VAL A 58 -10.06 3.75 3.99
CA VAL A 58 -11.17 4.73 4.01
C VAL A 58 -11.05 5.77 2.89
N THR A 59 -9.85 6.04 2.36
CA THR A 59 -9.67 7.02 1.27
C THR A 59 -10.41 6.63 -0.01
N GLY A 60 -10.71 5.33 -0.18
CA GLY A 60 -11.42 4.84 -1.35
C GLY A 60 -10.56 4.62 -2.57
N ASP A 61 -9.31 5.09 -2.56
CA ASP A 61 -8.36 4.92 -3.65
C ASP A 61 -7.92 3.45 -3.79
N SER A 62 -7.91 2.96 -5.02
CA SER A 62 -7.65 1.54 -5.30
C SER A 62 -6.21 1.14 -4.99
N ALA A 63 -5.23 2.02 -5.25
CA ALA A 63 -3.84 1.77 -4.87
C ALA A 63 -3.66 1.79 -3.34
N ALA A 64 -4.32 2.73 -2.65
CA ALA A 64 -4.29 2.82 -1.18
C ALA A 64 -4.94 1.59 -0.52
N ARG A 65 -6.07 1.12 -1.04
CA ARG A 65 -6.75 -0.10 -0.58
C ARG A 65 -5.88 -1.35 -0.80
N LEU A 66 -5.25 -1.47 -1.97
CA LEU A 66 -4.30 -2.55 -2.24
C LEU A 66 -3.11 -2.52 -1.26
N LEU A 67 -2.59 -1.32 -0.95
CA LEU A 67 -1.53 -1.16 0.04
C LEU A 67 -2.00 -1.59 1.43
N ALA A 68 -3.20 -1.20 1.84
CA ALA A 68 -3.80 -1.51 3.14
C ALA A 68 -4.07 -3.01 3.37
N LEU A 69 -4.23 -3.80 2.30
CA LEU A 69 -4.40 -5.26 2.35
C LEU A 69 -3.08 -6.04 2.46
N SER A 70 -1.92 -5.37 2.40
CA SER A 70 -0.64 -6.08 2.42
C SER A 70 -0.49 -6.92 3.70
N PRO A 71 -0.04 -8.20 3.60
CA PRO A 71 0.04 -9.10 4.75
C PRO A 71 0.90 -8.56 5.90
N ARG A 72 1.85 -7.68 5.58
CA ARG A 72 2.75 -7.06 6.56
C ARG A 72 2.00 -6.21 7.58
N TRP A 73 0.88 -5.58 7.24
CA TRP A 73 0.13 -4.74 8.19
C TRP A 73 -0.51 -5.56 9.33
N TYR A 74 -0.74 -6.85 9.09
CA TYR A 74 -1.42 -7.74 10.05
C TYR A 74 -0.50 -8.82 10.61
N ALA A 75 0.75 -8.89 10.14
CA ALA A 75 1.73 -9.93 10.51
C ALA A 75 2.31 -9.81 11.93
N GLY A 76 1.71 -9.01 12.82
CA GLY A 76 2.09 -8.85 14.23
C GLY A 76 2.01 -10.13 15.09
N ARG A 77 1.82 -11.33 14.53
CA ARG A 77 1.74 -12.61 15.27
C ARG A 77 2.63 -13.75 14.73
N ARG A 78 3.75 -13.46 14.07
CA ARG A 78 4.78 -14.50 13.79
C ARG A 78 6.19 -13.99 14.02
N ARG A 79 6.51 -13.62 15.27
CA ARG A 79 7.83 -13.92 15.82
C ARG A 79 7.65 -15.09 16.76
N SER A 80 8.07 -16.29 16.36
CA SER A 80 8.39 -17.32 17.33
C SER A 80 9.50 -16.78 18.24
N PRO A 81 9.37 -16.86 19.57
CA PRO A 81 10.52 -16.74 20.44
C PRO A 81 11.30 -18.06 20.27
N SER A 82 12.46 -18.01 19.61
CA SER A 82 13.43 -19.08 19.78
C SER A 82 14.04 -18.91 21.16
N ALA A 83 13.84 -19.96 21.96
CA ALA A 83 14.52 -20.25 23.22
C ALA A 83 16.03 -20.44 23.04
#